data_AF-U2RSE9-F1
#
_entry.id   AF-U2RSE9-F1
#
_cell.length_a   1.000
_cell.length_b   1.000
_cell.length_c   1.000
_cell.angle_alpha   90.00
_cell.angle_beta   90.00
_cell.angle_gamma   90.00
#
_symmetry.space_group_name_H-M   'P 1'
#
loop_
_entity.id
_entity.type
_entity.pdbx_description
1 polymer ?
#
loop_
_entity_poly.entity_id
_entity_poly.type
_entity_poly.pdbx_seq_one_letter_code
_entity_poly.pdbx_strand_id
1 'polypeptide(L)'
;HAAFDRARAATGAERILVAHTLDDQAETVLLGLARGSGPGSLQGMLTDTGTLLRPFLALRREATRAFCADSGLEPWDDPHNDDPSFTRVRVRHEVLPVLERELGPGVAEALARTAEQLREDDEALDGLALEWALELVSQTDDGAVALDVRGLAADPPALRQRIIRLVVSAEFGVSLTRTHTLAVAELITDWHGQGPLSLPGIRVERQNGLLTFHPNS
;
A
#
# COMPACT_ATOMS: atom_id res chain seq x y z
N HIS A 1 1.47 12.33 -13.29
CA HIS A 1 0.05 12.52 -12.88
C HIS A 1 -0.54 13.82 -13.41
N ALA A 2 0.05 14.99 -13.14
CA ALA A 2 -0.50 16.29 -13.58
C ALA A 2 -0.91 16.41 -15.07
N ALA A 3 -0.21 15.74 -16.00
CA ALA A 3 -0.61 15.73 -17.41
C ALA A 3 -1.92 14.96 -17.67
N PHE A 4 -2.11 13.82 -17.02
CA PHE A 4 -3.34 13.03 -17.11
C PHE A 4 -4.52 13.74 -16.43
N ASP A 5 -4.28 14.42 -15.32
CA ASP A 5 -5.33 15.18 -14.61
C ASP A 5 -5.82 16.35 -15.48
N ARG A 6 -4.89 17.08 -16.12
CA ARG A 6 -5.24 18.12 -17.11
C ARG A 6 -6.02 17.54 -18.29
N ALA A 7 -5.61 16.39 -18.81
CA ALA A 7 -6.30 15.75 -19.93
C ALA A 7 -7.75 15.37 -19.57
N ARG A 8 -7.98 14.79 -18.37
CA ARG A 8 -9.35 14.52 -17.89
C ARG A 8 -10.19 15.77 -17.77
N ALA A 9 -9.65 16.83 -17.16
CA ALA A 9 -10.36 18.09 -17.00
C ALA A 9 -10.73 18.71 -18.36
N ALA A 10 -9.83 18.61 -19.35
CA ALA A 10 -10.06 19.15 -20.68
C ALA A 10 -11.05 18.34 -21.53
N THR A 11 -11.12 17.02 -21.36
CA THR A 11 -11.97 16.14 -22.17
C THR A 11 -13.29 15.77 -21.50
N GLY A 12 -13.44 16.02 -20.19
CA GLY A 12 -14.57 15.53 -19.40
C GLY A 12 -14.51 14.02 -19.13
N ALA A 13 -13.38 13.37 -19.39
CA ALA A 13 -13.23 11.92 -19.19
C ALA A 13 -13.31 11.55 -17.70
N GLU A 14 -14.21 10.64 -17.37
CA GLU A 14 -14.36 10.14 -16.00
C GLU A 14 -13.17 9.28 -15.56
N ARG A 15 -12.58 8.53 -16.50
CA ARG A 15 -11.55 7.50 -16.24
C ARG A 15 -10.40 7.61 -17.23
N ILE A 16 -9.21 7.18 -16.79
CA ILE A 16 -8.03 7.03 -17.64
C ILE A 16 -7.67 5.55 -17.73
N LEU A 17 -7.51 5.03 -18.94
CA LEU A 17 -7.03 3.68 -19.19
C LEU A 17 -5.53 3.73 -19.44
N VAL A 18 -4.77 2.87 -18.76
CA VAL A 18 -3.33 2.70 -18.97
C VAL A 18 -3.01 1.24 -19.23
N ALA A 19 -2.09 1.00 -20.16
CA ALA A 19 -1.73 -0.33 -20.65
C ALA A 19 -0.68 -1.04 -19.77
N HIS A 20 -0.77 -0.92 -18.44
CA HIS A 20 0.11 -1.69 -17.55
C HIS A 20 -0.19 -3.17 -17.67
N THR A 21 0.87 -3.97 -17.73
CA THR A 21 0.85 -5.42 -17.93
C THR A 21 1.22 -6.18 -16.66
N LEU A 22 1.14 -7.51 -16.70
CA LEU A 22 1.60 -8.39 -15.63
C LEU A 22 3.10 -8.20 -15.37
N ASP A 23 3.91 -7.94 -16.39
CA ASP A 23 5.33 -7.63 -16.26
C ASP A 23 5.55 -6.35 -15.45
N ASP A 24 4.71 -5.34 -15.67
CA ASP A 24 4.73 -4.10 -14.90
C ASP A 24 4.34 -4.34 -13.43
N GLN A 25 3.53 -5.36 -13.15
CA GLN A 25 3.25 -5.78 -11.79
C GLN A 25 4.46 -6.39 -11.13
N ALA A 26 5.09 -7.37 -11.78
CA ALA A 26 6.29 -8.02 -11.27
C ALA A 26 7.40 -7.01 -10.98
N GLU A 27 7.63 -6.05 -11.89
CA GLU A 27 8.55 -4.93 -11.68
C GLU A 27 8.20 -4.12 -10.42
N THR A 28 6.91 -3.80 -10.23
CA THR A 28 6.44 -3.00 -9.08
C THR A 28 6.63 -3.74 -7.76
N VAL A 29 6.33 -5.05 -7.74
CA VAL A 29 6.49 -5.90 -6.55
C VAL A 29 7.96 -6.01 -6.16
N LEU A 30 8.87 -6.26 -7.11
CA LEU A 30 10.31 -6.33 -6.83
C LEU A 30 10.88 -5.00 -6.33
N LEU A 31 10.46 -3.89 -6.92
CA LEU A 31 10.83 -2.56 -6.45
C LEU A 31 10.29 -2.27 -5.05
N GLY A 32 9.08 -2.74 -4.74
CA GLY A 32 8.49 -2.66 -3.39
C GLY A 32 9.30 -3.47 -2.38
N LEU A 33 9.66 -4.71 -2.73
CA LEU A 33 10.45 -5.60 -1.90
C LEU A 33 11.82 -5.00 -1.55
N ALA A 34 12.51 -4.44 -2.54
CA ALA A 34 13.83 -3.81 -2.34
C ALA A 34 13.78 -2.60 -1.40
N ARG A 35 12.63 -1.90 -1.31
CA ARG A 35 12.46 -0.73 -0.42
C ARG A 35 12.08 -1.09 1.02
N GLY A 36 11.68 -2.35 1.28
CA GLY A 36 11.33 -2.81 2.63
C GLY A 36 10.13 -2.10 3.27
N SER A 37 9.18 -1.61 2.47
CA SER A 37 8.08 -0.76 2.96
C SER A 37 6.86 -1.54 3.50
N GLY A 38 7.04 -2.84 3.78
CA GLY A 38 6.00 -3.71 4.34
C GLY A 38 5.00 -4.26 3.32
N PRO A 39 3.97 -5.00 3.78
CA PRO A 39 3.02 -5.72 2.91
C PRO A 39 2.32 -4.83 1.87
N GLY A 40 1.94 -3.61 2.24
CA GLY A 40 1.29 -2.67 1.30
C GLY A 40 2.12 -2.35 0.06
N SER A 41 3.46 -2.35 0.17
CA SER A 41 4.35 -2.13 -0.99
C SER A 41 4.51 -3.35 -1.89
N LEU A 42 4.10 -4.52 -1.43
CA LEU A 42 4.18 -5.80 -2.14
C LEU A 42 2.88 -6.18 -2.84
N GLN A 43 1.80 -5.44 -2.62
CA GLN A 43 0.50 -5.67 -3.25
C GLN A 43 0.47 -5.30 -4.73
N GLY A 44 1.52 -4.67 -5.26
CA GLY A 44 1.55 -4.18 -6.64
C GLY A 44 0.49 -3.10 -6.90
N MET A 45 0.12 -2.95 -8.16
CA MET A 45 -0.85 -1.97 -8.65
C MET A 45 -2.29 -2.49 -8.56
N LEU A 46 -3.24 -1.64 -8.22
CA LEU A 46 -4.67 -1.98 -8.32
C LEU A 46 -5.14 -2.00 -9.78
N THR A 47 -6.04 -2.91 -10.12
CA THR A 47 -6.71 -2.93 -11.43
C THR A 47 -7.57 -1.69 -11.63
N ASP A 48 -8.19 -1.21 -10.56
CA ASP A 48 -9.03 -0.02 -10.53
C ASP A 48 -8.69 0.83 -9.29
N THR A 49 -8.49 2.13 -9.49
CA THR A 49 -8.33 3.12 -8.40
C THR A 49 -9.44 4.18 -8.41
N GLY A 50 -10.56 3.91 -9.06
CA GLY A 50 -11.66 4.86 -9.32
C GLY A 50 -11.36 5.89 -10.41
N THR A 51 -10.11 6.36 -10.53
CA THR A 51 -9.68 7.28 -11.61
C THR A 51 -8.91 6.57 -12.72
N LEU A 52 -8.06 5.60 -12.37
CA LEU A 52 -7.22 4.86 -13.31
C LEU A 52 -7.70 3.42 -13.43
N LEU A 53 -7.77 2.92 -14.67
CA LEU A 53 -8.07 1.54 -15.01
C LEU A 53 -6.88 0.89 -15.72
N ARG A 54 -6.60 -0.37 -15.36
CA ARG A 54 -5.49 -1.17 -15.93
C ARG A 54 -6.04 -2.47 -16.52
N PRO A 55 -6.70 -2.45 -17.70
CA PRO A 55 -7.33 -3.64 -18.26
C PRO A 55 -6.35 -4.78 -18.60
N PHE A 56 -5.08 -4.44 -18.88
CA PHE A 56 -4.07 -5.40 -19.32
C PHE A 56 -3.22 -5.98 -18.18
N LEU A 57 -3.58 -5.71 -16.92
CA LEU A 57 -2.75 -6.04 -15.77
C LEU A 57 -2.52 -7.55 -15.57
N ALA A 58 -3.41 -8.38 -16.12
CA ALA A 58 -3.30 -9.84 -16.14
C ALA A 58 -2.60 -10.38 -17.40
N LEU A 59 -2.31 -9.54 -18.39
CA LEU A 59 -1.70 -9.95 -19.66
C LEU A 59 -0.18 -9.79 -19.59
N ARG A 60 0.56 -10.71 -20.21
CA ARG A 60 2.00 -10.56 -20.41
C ARG A 60 2.29 -9.49 -21.45
N ARG A 61 3.40 -8.76 -21.28
CA ARG A 61 3.87 -7.79 -22.27
C ARG A 61 4.10 -8.43 -23.63
N GLU A 62 4.64 -9.65 -23.65
CA GLU A 62 4.82 -10.43 -24.88
C GLU A 62 3.50 -10.64 -25.64
N ALA A 63 2.41 -10.96 -24.94
CA ALA A 63 1.10 -11.13 -25.57
C ALA A 63 0.59 -9.83 -26.21
N THR A 64 0.84 -8.68 -25.58
CA THR A 64 0.47 -7.38 -26.17
C THR A 64 1.28 -7.06 -27.43
N ARG A 65 2.59 -7.39 -27.45
CA ARG A 65 3.44 -7.22 -28.64
C ARG A 65 3.04 -8.18 -29.77
N ALA A 66 2.76 -9.44 -29.44
CA ALA A 66 2.27 -10.42 -30.41
C ALA A 66 0.95 -9.96 -31.06
N PHE A 67 0.00 -9.46 -30.26
CA PHE A 67 -1.25 -8.90 -30.77
C PHE A 67 -1.03 -7.75 -31.76
N CYS A 68 -0.12 -6.81 -31.44
CA CYS A 68 0.21 -5.72 -32.36
C CYS A 68 0.77 -6.24 -33.68
N ALA A 69 1.71 -7.20 -33.63
CA ALA A 69 2.29 -7.81 -34.82
C ALA A 69 1.24 -8.52 -35.68
N ASP A 70 0.40 -9.35 -35.07
CA ASP A 70 -0.67 -10.09 -35.74
C ASP A 70 -1.74 -9.15 -36.34
N SER A 71 -1.93 -7.99 -35.73
CA SER A 71 -2.87 -6.96 -36.18
C SER A 71 -2.27 -5.98 -37.18
N GLY A 72 -0.98 -6.10 -37.52
CA GLY A 72 -0.27 -5.14 -38.37
C GLY A 72 -0.18 -3.73 -37.77
N LEU A 73 -0.20 -3.60 -36.44
CA LEU A 73 -0.02 -2.35 -35.71
C LEU A 73 1.46 -2.15 -35.43
N GLU A 74 1.99 -0.98 -35.79
CA GLU A 74 3.36 -0.57 -35.44
C GLU A 74 3.33 0.21 -34.12
N PRO A 75 3.75 -0.39 -32.98
CA PRO A 75 3.83 0.34 -31.73
C PRO A 75 4.99 1.35 -31.77
N TRP A 76 4.79 2.50 -31.15
CA TRP A 76 5.90 3.43 -30.92
C TRP A 76 6.72 2.97 -29.70
N ASP A 77 7.99 2.66 -29.91
CA ASP A 77 8.94 2.39 -28.84
C ASP A 77 9.59 3.70 -28.35
N ASP A 78 9.14 4.20 -27.18
CA ASP A 78 9.73 5.38 -26.52
C ASP A 78 11.18 5.08 -26.08
N PRO A 79 12.17 5.89 -26.48
CA PRO A 79 13.57 5.71 -26.07
C PRO A 79 13.81 5.60 -24.56
N HIS A 80 12.94 6.20 -23.72
CA HIS A 80 13.06 6.12 -22.26
C HIS A 80 12.78 4.71 -21.72
N ASN A 81 12.11 3.85 -22.49
CA ASN A 81 11.82 2.48 -22.08
C ASN A 81 13.07 1.60 -21.96
N ASP A 82 14.17 2.03 -22.60
CA ASP A 82 15.44 1.30 -22.63
C ASP A 82 16.57 2.04 -21.89
N ASP A 83 16.29 3.17 -21.23
CA ASP A 83 17.32 3.93 -20.50
C ASP A 83 17.63 3.26 -19.14
N PRO A 84 18.84 2.68 -18.95
CA PRO A 84 19.21 1.97 -17.72
C PRO A 84 19.38 2.90 -16.52
N SER A 85 19.34 4.22 -16.69
CA SER A 85 19.31 5.18 -15.57
C SER A 85 18.09 4.95 -14.68
N PHE A 86 16.97 4.51 -15.27
CA PHE A 86 15.74 4.21 -14.54
C PHE A 86 15.79 2.81 -13.91
N THR A 87 15.61 2.76 -12.58
CA THR A 87 15.62 1.48 -11.84
C THR A 87 14.62 0.47 -12.38
N ARG A 88 13.47 0.94 -12.88
CA ARG A 88 12.44 0.07 -13.46
C ARG A 88 12.91 -0.62 -14.74
N VAL A 89 13.68 0.08 -15.58
CA VAL A 89 14.31 -0.50 -16.78
C VAL A 89 15.32 -1.57 -16.38
N ARG A 90 16.19 -1.30 -15.40
CA ARG A 90 17.12 -2.33 -14.89
C ARG A 90 16.40 -3.56 -14.33
N VAL A 91 15.28 -3.39 -13.60
CA VAL A 91 14.50 -4.54 -13.12
C VAL A 91 13.98 -5.38 -14.29
N ARG A 92 13.48 -4.73 -15.35
CA ARG A 92 12.95 -5.39 -16.55
C ARG A 92 14.03 -6.12 -17.37
N HIS A 93 15.16 -5.48 -17.61
CA HIS A 93 16.18 -5.99 -18.55
C HIS A 93 17.27 -6.81 -17.89
N GLU A 94 17.50 -6.65 -16.58
CA GLU A 94 18.60 -7.32 -15.87
C GLU A 94 18.07 -8.25 -14.78
N VAL A 95 17.16 -7.79 -13.92
CA VAL A 95 16.76 -8.56 -12.72
C VAL A 95 15.77 -9.68 -13.05
N LEU A 96 14.63 -9.36 -13.66
CA LEU A 96 13.62 -10.37 -14.00
C LEU A 96 14.18 -11.49 -14.91
N PRO A 97 14.97 -11.19 -15.97
CA PRO A 97 15.56 -12.23 -16.79
C PRO A 97 16.53 -13.14 -16.04
N VAL A 98 17.28 -12.61 -15.07
CA VAL A 98 18.13 -13.43 -14.20
C VAL A 98 17.27 -14.34 -13.33
N LEU A 99 16.21 -13.82 -12.71
CA LEU A 99 15.32 -14.65 -11.88
C LEU A 99 14.66 -15.77 -12.70
N GLU A 100 14.13 -15.46 -13.88
CA GLU A 100 13.51 -16.46 -14.77
C GLU A 100 14.53 -17.53 -15.22
N ARG A 101 15.78 -17.12 -15.51
CA ARG A 101 16.85 -18.05 -15.91
C ARG A 101 17.29 -18.97 -14.77
N GLU A 102 17.46 -18.44 -13.56
CA GLU A 102 18.02 -19.20 -12.43
C GLU A 102 16.96 -19.98 -11.63
N LEU A 103 15.72 -19.46 -11.54
CA LEU A 103 14.63 -20.06 -10.77
C LEU A 103 13.61 -20.82 -11.63
N GLY A 104 13.65 -20.64 -12.95
CA GLY A 104 12.73 -21.21 -13.90
C GLY A 104 11.64 -20.24 -14.36
N PRO A 105 10.91 -20.59 -15.44
CA PRO A 105 9.91 -19.73 -16.05
C PRO A 105 8.72 -19.47 -15.11
N GLY A 106 8.11 -18.30 -15.25
CA GLY A 106 6.87 -17.92 -14.57
C GLY A 106 7.07 -17.09 -13.29
N VAL A 107 8.27 -16.51 -13.10
CA VAL A 107 8.56 -15.65 -11.93
C VAL A 107 7.65 -14.44 -11.91
N ALA A 108 7.44 -13.79 -13.04
CA ALA A 108 6.56 -12.62 -13.10
C ALA A 108 5.13 -12.97 -12.68
N GLU A 109 4.59 -14.09 -13.15
CA GLU A 109 3.26 -14.59 -12.80
C GLU A 109 3.19 -14.98 -11.32
N ALA A 110 4.25 -15.59 -10.77
CA ALA A 110 4.33 -15.91 -9.34
C ALA A 110 4.34 -14.65 -8.46
N LEU A 111 5.08 -13.61 -8.87
CA LEU A 111 5.09 -12.31 -8.18
C LEU A 111 3.71 -11.64 -8.23
N ALA A 112 3.05 -11.66 -9.40
CA ALA A 112 1.71 -11.10 -9.55
C ALA A 112 0.68 -11.82 -8.67
N ARG A 113 0.69 -13.17 -8.65
CA ARG A 113 -0.19 -13.96 -7.75
C ARG A 113 0.09 -13.67 -6.27
N THR A 114 1.36 -13.54 -5.89
CA THR A 114 1.73 -13.21 -4.51
C THR A 114 1.19 -11.83 -4.12
N ALA A 115 1.29 -10.86 -5.01
CA ALA A 115 0.77 -9.51 -4.80
C ALA A 115 -0.76 -9.47 -4.68
N GLU A 116 -1.46 -10.29 -5.47
CA GLU A 116 -2.91 -10.48 -5.37
C GLU A 116 -3.31 -11.09 -4.03
N GLN A 117 -2.70 -12.20 -3.62
CA GLN A 117 -2.99 -12.82 -2.32
C GLN A 117 -2.74 -11.87 -1.15
N LEU A 118 -1.61 -11.14 -1.18
CA LEU A 118 -1.30 -10.15 -0.15
C LEU A 118 -2.31 -9.01 -0.10
N ARG A 119 -3.00 -8.72 -1.20
CA ARG A 119 -4.03 -7.68 -1.24
C ARG A 119 -5.34 -8.19 -0.66
N GLU A 120 -5.75 -9.41 -1.01
CA GLU A 120 -6.92 -10.07 -0.41
C GLU A 120 -6.78 -10.15 1.11
N ASP A 121 -5.60 -10.57 1.59
CA ASP A 121 -5.31 -10.66 3.02
C ASP A 121 -5.36 -9.29 3.70
N ASP A 122 -4.81 -8.25 3.05
CA ASP A 122 -4.78 -6.90 3.60
C ASP A 122 -6.17 -6.25 3.64
N GLU A 123 -6.98 -6.43 2.59
CA GLU A 123 -8.36 -5.95 2.53
C GLU A 123 -9.22 -6.62 3.61
N ALA A 124 -9.07 -7.93 3.81
CA ALA A 124 -9.77 -8.65 4.86
C ALA A 124 -9.36 -8.15 6.26
N LEU A 125 -8.05 -7.98 6.50
CA LEU A 125 -7.54 -7.50 7.79
C LEU A 125 -7.88 -6.04 8.05
N ASP A 126 -7.91 -5.18 7.03
CA ASP A 126 -8.34 -3.78 7.16
C ASP A 126 -9.84 -3.68 7.42
N GLY A 127 -10.66 -4.55 6.80
CA GLY A 127 -12.08 -4.68 7.10
C GLY A 127 -12.33 -5.05 8.57
N LEU A 128 -11.63 -6.07 9.09
CA LEU A 128 -11.71 -6.48 10.50
C LEU A 128 -11.22 -5.37 11.44
N ALA A 129 -10.11 -4.71 11.11
CA ALA A 129 -9.58 -3.62 11.91
C ALA A 129 -10.55 -2.43 11.96
N LEU A 130 -11.23 -2.11 10.86
CA LEU A 130 -12.24 -1.06 10.84
C LEU A 130 -13.44 -1.42 11.73
N GLU A 131 -13.96 -2.64 11.62
CA GLU A 131 -15.07 -3.13 12.46
C GLU A 131 -14.73 -3.00 13.95
N TRP A 132 -13.55 -3.49 14.37
CA TRP A 132 -13.14 -3.44 15.77
C TRP A 132 -12.81 -2.02 16.23
N ALA A 133 -12.25 -1.17 15.36
CA ALA A 133 -12.02 0.22 15.69
C ALA A 133 -13.34 0.94 16.03
N LEU A 134 -14.41 0.69 15.27
CA LEU A 134 -15.73 1.30 15.51
C LEU A 134 -16.32 0.89 16.87
N GLU A 135 -16.01 -0.29 17.38
CA GLU A 135 -16.44 -0.74 18.72
C GLU A 135 -15.60 -0.17 19.86
N LEU A 136 -14.32 0.12 19.60
CA LEU A 136 -13.35 0.52 20.62
C LEU A 136 -13.20 2.04 20.76
N VAL A 137 -13.58 2.82 19.74
CA VAL A 137 -13.42 4.27 19.72
C VAL A 137 -14.45 4.94 20.63
N SER A 138 -13.93 5.71 21.58
CA SER A 138 -14.71 6.72 22.31
C SER A 138 -14.11 8.10 22.05
N GLN A 139 -14.95 9.04 21.63
CA GLN A 139 -14.57 10.44 21.47
C GLN A 139 -14.89 11.21 22.75
N THR A 140 -14.00 12.13 23.12
CA THR A 140 -14.21 13.06 24.23
C THR A 140 -14.51 14.46 23.71
N ASP A 141 -15.17 15.28 24.53
CA ASP A 141 -15.64 16.62 24.15
C ASP A 141 -14.52 17.58 23.71
N ASP A 142 -13.26 17.28 24.07
CA ASP A 142 -12.06 18.05 23.73
C ASP A 142 -11.39 17.61 22.41
N GLY A 143 -12.04 16.72 21.64
CA GLY A 143 -11.52 16.21 20.36
C GLY A 143 -10.41 15.16 20.51
N ALA A 144 -10.22 14.63 21.72
CA ALA A 144 -9.37 13.47 21.93
C ALA A 144 -10.12 12.17 21.63
N VAL A 145 -9.36 11.14 21.27
CA VAL A 145 -9.88 9.82 20.91
C VAL A 145 -9.26 8.80 21.85
N ALA A 146 -10.09 8.04 22.56
CA ALA A 146 -9.65 7.05 23.53
C ALA A 146 -10.05 5.63 23.10
N LEU A 147 -9.07 4.72 23.15
CA LEU A 147 -9.25 3.29 22.87
C LEU A 147 -9.03 2.47 24.15
N ASP A 148 -9.88 1.47 24.39
CA ASP A 148 -9.67 0.56 25.51
C ASP A 148 -8.41 -0.30 25.32
N VAL A 149 -7.49 -0.23 26.29
CA VAL A 149 -6.20 -0.94 26.21
C VAL A 149 -6.39 -2.45 26.34
N ARG A 150 -7.39 -2.93 27.09
CA ARG A 150 -7.58 -4.38 27.30
C ARG A 150 -8.07 -5.04 26.02
N GLY A 151 -9.00 -4.40 25.30
CA GLY A 151 -9.44 -4.82 23.97
C GLY A 151 -8.24 -4.92 23.02
N LEU A 152 -7.49 -3.82 22.86
CA LEU A 152 -6.32 -3.81 21.98
C LEU A 152 -5.22 -4.80 22.40
N ALA A 153 -5.05 -5.08 23.70
CA ALA A 153 -4.07 -6.03 24.19
C ALA A 153 -4.47 -7.49 23.87
N ALA A 154 -5.78 -7.79 23.80
CA ALA A 154 -6.28 -9.10 23.41
C ALA A 154 -6.10 -9.36 21.90
N ASP A 155 -6.05 -8.30 21.09
CA ASP A 155 -5.90 -8.42 19.64
C ASP A 155 -4.52 -8.93 19.22
N PRO A 156 -4.46 -9.75 18.14
CA PRO A 156 -3.20 -10.05 17.47
C PRO A 156 -2.45 -8.77 17.05
N PRO A 157 -1.10 -8.77 17.06
CA PRO A 157 -0.32 -7.58 16.72
C PRO A 157 -0.66 -6.96 15.35
N ALA A 158 -1.04 -7.78 14.37
CA ALA A 158 -1.43 -7.31 13.05
C ALA A 158 -2.68 -6.41 13.10
N LEU A 159 -3.70 -6.81 13.86
CA LEU A 159 -4.95 -6.05 13.99
C LEU A 159 -4.77 -4.85 14.91
N ARG A 160 -4.12 -5.01 16.08
CA ARG A 160 -3.78 -3.88 16.97
C ARG A 160 -3.05 -2.77 16.22
N GLN A 161 -2.02 -3.11 15.45
CA GLN A 161 -1.25 -2.11 14.70
C GLN A 161 -2.07 -1.46 13.58
N ARG A 162 -3.00 -2.19 12.95
CA ARG A 162 -3.92 -1.62 11.94
C ARG A 162 -4.91 -0.66 12.57
N ILE A 163 -5.55 -1.04 13.68
CA ILE A 163 -6.49 -0.20 14.42
C ILE A 163 -5.82 1.12 14.83
N ILE A 164 -4.61 1.07 15.41
CA ILE A 164 -3.84 2.26 15.77
C ILE A 164 -3.66 3.20 14.57
N ARG A 165 -3.22 2.67 13.41
CA ARG A 165 -3.00 3.49 12.21
C ARG A 165 -4.31 4.03 11.64
N LEU A 166 -5.36 3.22 11.65
CA LEU A 166 -6.67 3.57 11.10
C LEU A 166 -7.31 4.70 11.91
N VAL A 167 -7.36 4.58 13.23
CA VAL A 167 -7.90 5.62 14.12
C VAL A 167 -7.10 6.91 13.96
N VAL A 168 -5.78 6.83 13.96
CA VAL A 168 -4.94 8.03 13.82
C VAL A 168 -5.14 8.72 12.47
N SER A 169 -5.23 7.95 11.39
CA SER A 169 -5.47 8.50 10.06
C SER A 169 -6.86 9.09 9.91
N ALA A 170 -7.89 8.43 10.45
CA ALA A 170 -9.28 8.85 10.30
C ALA A 170 -9.58 10.11 11.13
N GLU A 171 -9.09 10.17 12.37
CA GLU A 171 -9.45 11.21 13.33
C GLU A 171 -8.53 12.44 13.24
N PHE A 172 -7.27 12.25 12.85
CA PHE A 172 -6.27 13.32 12.84
C PHE A 172 -5.64 13.59 11.46
N GLY A 173 -5.95 12.79 10.44
CA GLY A 173 -5.35 12.93 9.11
C GLY A 173 -3.83 12.64 9.07
N VAL A 174 -3.31 11.94 10.08
CA VAL A 174 -1.89 11.64 10.24
C VAL A 174 -1.59 10.21 9.80
N SER A 175 -0.55 10.05 8.98
CA SER A 175 -0.02 8.72 8.65
C SER A 175 1.14 8.35 9.57
N LEU A 176 1.01 7.23 10.28
CA LEU A 176 2.06 6.72 11.15
C LEU A 176 3.04 5.83 10.39
N THR A 177 4.34 6.04 10.64
CA THR A 177 5.37 5.11 10.20
C THR A 177 5.26 3.80 10.99
N ARG A 178 5.95 2.75 10.52
CA ARG A 178 6.07 1.50 11.28
C ARG A 178 6.67 1.74 12.67
N THR A 179 7.72 2.55 12.76
CA THR A 179 8.37 2.90 14.04
C THR A 179 7.40 3.60 14.98
N HIS A 180 6.64 4.60 14.50
CA HIS A 180 5.61 5.25 15.32
C HIS A 180 4.56 4.25 15.79
N THR A 181 4.06 3.41 14.87
CA THR A 181 3.02 2.42 15.19
C THR A 181 3.47 1.45 16.28
N LEU A 182 4.71 0.97 16.22
CA LEU A 182 5.27 0.06 17.22
C LEU A 182 5.45 0.75 18.58
N ALA A 183 5.95 1.99 18.60
CA ALA A 183 6.09 2.76 19.84
C ALA A 183 4.73 2.98 20.54
N VAL A 184 3.67 3.25 19.77
CA VAL A 184 2.30 3.31 20.34
C VAL A 184 1.85 1.95 20.86
N ALA A 185 2.13 0.87 20.11
CA ALA A 185 1.76 -0.48 20.55
C ALA A 185 2.48 -0.90 21.85
N GLU A 186 3.69 -0.42 22.11
CA GLU A 186 4.42 -0.66 23.36
C GLU A 186 3.71 -0.07 24.59
N LEU A 187 3.01 1.06 24.45
CA LEU A 187 2.17 1.60 25.53
C LEU A 187 1.05 0.62 25.95
N ILE A 188 0.66 -0.30 25.06
CA ILE A 188 -0.35 -1.33 25.30
C ILE A 188 0.31 -2.57 25.91
N THR A 189 1.33 -3.12 25.23
CA THR A 189 1.85 -4.47 25.51
C THR A 189 3.04 -4.55 26.44
N ASP A 190 3.83 -3.48 26.55
CA ASP A 190 5.05 -3.43 27.37
C ASP A 190 5.01 -2.26 28.35
N TRP A 191 3.85 -2.06 28.98
CA TRP A 191 3.66 -0.92 29.86
C TRP A 191 4.41 -1.06 31.19
N HIS A 192 5.27 -0.10 31.47
CA HIS A 192 6.07 0.00 32.69
C HIS A 192 6.12 1.44 33.25
N GLY A 193 5.09 2.24 32.94
CA GLY A 193 5.00 3.64 33.38
C GLY A 193 5.61 4.65 32.41
N GLN A 194 5.67 4.33 31.12
CA GLN A 194 6.14 5.26 30.09
C GLN A 194 5.36 6.57 30.11
N GLY A 195 6.04 7.67 29.82
CA GLY A 195 5.37 8.95 29.60
C GLY A 195 4.62 9.01 28.26
N PRO A 196 3.97 10.14 27.98
CA PRO A 196 3.32 10.42 26.71
C PRO A 196 4.32 10.38 25.54
N LEU A 197 3.87 9.92 24.37
CA LEU A 197 4.62 9.96 23.12
C LEU A 197 4.17 11.14 22.27
N SER A 198 5.12 11.92 21.76
CA SER A 198 4.85 12.95 20.75
C SER A 198 5.14 12.37 19.36
N LEU A 199 4.14 12.43 18.49
CA LEU A 199 4.18 11.97 17.11
C LEU A 199 3.89 13.16 16.18
N PRO A 200 4.12 13.04 14.86
CA PRO A 200 3.75 14.11 13.93
C PRO A 200 2.27 14.47 14.04
N GLY A 201 1.96 15.70 14.44
CA GLY A 201 0.60 16.23 14.52
C GLY A 201 -0.25 15.78 15.71
N ILE A 202 0.19 14.77 16.48
CA ILE A 202 -0.57 14.22 17.61
C ILE A 202 0.33 13.86 18.81
N ARG A 203 -0.29 13.78 19.98
CA ARG A 203 0.29 13.19 21.19
C ARG A 203 -0.55 11.99 21.59
N VAL A 204 0.09 10.92 22.05
CA VAL A 204 -0.59 9.73 22.56
C VAL A 204 -0.07 9.37 23.94
N GLU A 205 -0.96 8.99 24.84
CA GLU A 205 -0.59 8.51 26.16
C GLU A 205 -1.51 7.38 26.63
N ARG A 206 -1.02 6.58 27.57
CA ARG A 206 -1.85 5.61 28.28
C ARG A 206 -2.23 6.18 29.64
N GLN A 207 -3.53 6.33 29.89
CA GLN A 207 -4.06 6.80 31.16
C GLN A 207 -5.33 6.03 31.54
N ASN A 208 -5.45 5.60 32.79
CA ASN A 208 -6.66 4.94 33.33
C ASN A 208 -7.16 3.71 32.53
N GLY A 209 -6.25 2.98 31.88
CA GLY A 209 -6.61 1.82 31.06
C GLY A 209 -7.07 2.17 29.64
N LEU A 210 -6.99 3.45 29.27
CA LEU A 210 -7.25 3.95 27.93
C LEU A 210 -5.95 4.36 27.25
N LEU A 211 -5.90 4.20 25.93
CA LEU A 211 -4.90 4.78 25.06
C LEU A 211 -5.54 6.01 24.41
N THR A 212 -5.11 7.20 24.80
CA THR A 212 -5.74 8.46 24.40
C THR A 212 -4.84 9.22 23.43
N PHE A 213 -5.41 9.61 22.30
CA PHE A 213 -4.78 10.42 21.25
C PHE A 213 -5.34 11.84 21.32
N HIS A 214 -4.44 12.83 21.29
CA HIS A 214 -4.75 14.25 21.31
C HIS A 214 -4.15 14.92 20.07
N PRO A 215 -4.81 15.94 19.50
CA PRO A 215 -4.15 16.82 18.54
C PRO A 215 -3.01 17.56 19.24
N ASN A 216 -1.90 17.81 18.55
CA ASN A 216 -0.87 18.70 19.08
C ASN A 216 -1.44 20.12 19.22
N SER A 217 -1.13 20.78 20.35
CA SER A 217 -1.45 22.20 20.59
C SER A 217 -0.75 23.12 19.60
#